data_AF-A0A1J1HJU8-F1
#
_entry.id   AF-A0A1J1HJU8-F1
#
_cell.length_a   1.000
_cell.length_b   1.000
_cell.length_c   1.000
_cell.angle_alpha   90.00
_cell.angle_beta   90.00
_cell.angle_gamma   90.00
#
_symmetry.space_group_name_H-M   'P 1'
#
loop_
_entity.id
_entity.type
_entity.pdbx_description
1 polymer ?
#
loop_
_entity_poly.entity_id
_entity_poly.type
_entity_poly.pdbx_seq_one_letter_code
_entity_poly.pdbx_strand_id
1 'polypeptide(L)'
;MNKFGLLVAVTAICSLSSVLAETCTRDANSLFRGIDFVDMRDECVTETEEQIKKEITASLKYLSMAAYFAKDSVNRPGFAKLFFDSASEEREHAYKLIEYLSMRGRYLRQKDKNSWKSTIPNFDISSLVKDSENLNVMGVTLSDLTPAADAKTTSGLIALQNALKLETAVTKSIRNLVVKCEGEPFNHYHFVDYLTAEFLEEQYKGQRDLAGKISTLGKMVQNQGAELADFLFDKQLL
;
A
#
# COMPACT_ATOMS: atom_id res chain seq x y z
N MET A 1 -58.86 54.32 -9.55
CA MET A 1 -57.38 54.36 -9.38
C MET A 1 -57.15 54.49 -7.88
N ASN A 2 -56.76 53.49 -7.07
CA ASN A 2 -55.45 52.82 -7.03
C ASN A 2 -55.51 51.52 -6.17
N LYS A 3 -56.35 50.53 -6.55
CA LYS A 3 -56.29 49.20 -5.90
C LYS A 3 -55.14 48.30 -6.42
N PHE A 4 -54.40 48.77 -7.43
CA PHE A 4 -53.20 48.09 -7.96
C PHE A 4 -51.90 48.45 -7.21
N GLY A 5 -51.90 49.48 -6.36
CA GLY A 5 -50.68 49.92 -5.65
C GLY A 5 -50.31 49.08 -4.42
N LEU A 6 -51.29 48.43 -3.78
CA LEU A 6 -51.05 47.68 -2.54
C LEU A 6 -50.48 46.26 -2.81
N LEU A 7 -50.81 45.66 -3.96
CA LEU A 7 -50.34 44.32 -4.33
C LEU A 7 -48.85 44.32 -4.71
N VAL A 8 -48.34 45.42 -5.27
CA VAL A 8 -46.94 45.56 -5.70
C VAL A 8 -46.00 45.78 -4.50
N ALA A 9 -46.50 46.38 -3.40
CA ALA A 9 -45.70 46.61 -2.21
C ALA A 9 -45.41 45.31 -1.42
N VAL A 10 -46.33 44.35 -1.40
CA VAL A 10 -46.14 43.08 -0.66
C VAL A 10 -45.21 42.13 -1.40
N THR A 11 -45.22 42.12 -2.74
CA THR A 11 -44.27 41.32 -3.54
C THR A 11 -42.85 41.89 -3.57
N ALA A 12 -42.67 43.18 -3.27
CA ALA A 12 -41.35 43.81 -3.19
C ALA A 12 -40.66 43.63 -1.83
N ILE A 13 -41.40 43.31 -0.77
CA ILE A 13 -40.83 43.04 0.56
C ILE A 13 -40.34 41.59 0.67
N CYS A 14 -40.90 40.67 -0.11
CA CYS A 14 -40.50 39.26 -0.10
C CYS A 14 -39.30 38.94 -1.02
N SER A 15 -38.85 39.89 -1.84
CA SER A 15 -37.63 39.76 -2.65
C SER A 15 -36.38 40.32 -1.96
N LEU A 16 -36.52 40.87 -0.74
CA LEU A 16 -35.42 41.45 0.05
C LEU A 16 -35.08 40.68 1.32
N SER A 17 -35.80 39.61 1.65
CA SER A 17 -35.26 38.60 2.55
C SER A 17 -34.25 37.79 1.75
N SER A 18 -33.01 38.29 1.64
CA SER A 18 -31.87 37.43 1.41
C SER A 18 -32.00 36.29 2.41
N VAL A 19 -32.33 35.09 1.94
CA VAL A 19 -32.03 33.88 2.68
C VAL A 19 -30.58 34.06 3.06
N LEU A 20 -30.30 34.33 4.33
CA LEU A 20 -28.96 34.17 4.86
C LEU A 20 -28.70 32.70 4.58
N ALA A 21 -27.97 32.43 3.49
CA ALA A 21 -27.25 31.20 3.36
C ALA A 21 -26.34 31.22 4.58
N GLU A 22 -26.81 30.67 5.69
CA GLU A 22 -25.95 30.19 6.75
C GLU A 22 -25.09 29.14 6.07
N THR A 23 -23.98 29.60 5.49
CA THR A 23 -23.00 28.72 4.94
C THR A 23 -22.53 27.87 6.10
N CYS A 24 -22.84 26.57 6.07
CA CYS A 24 -22.35 25.59 7.05
C CYS A 24 -20.84 25.36 6.93
N THR A 25 -20.10 26.37 6.47
CA THR A 25 -18.64 26.43 6.49
C THR A 25 -18.26 27.25 7.70
N ARG A 26 -18.21 26.62 8.87
CA ARG A 26 -17.44 27.21 9.97
C ARG A 26 -16.01 27.39 9.47
N ASP A 27 -15.45 28.57 9.70
CA ASP A 27 -14.02 28.82 9.45
C ASP A 27 -13.21 27.91 10.37
N ALA A 28 -12.91 26.70 9.90
CA ALA A 28 -12.06 25.75 10.59
C ALA A 28 -10.66 26.32 10.86
N ASN A 29 -10.25 27.38 10.13
CA ASN A 29 -9.00 28.07 10.40
C ASN A 29 -9.01 28.86 11.72
N SER A 30 -10.16 29.07 12.35
CA SER A 30 -10.25 29.70 13.67
C SER A 30 -9.98 28.74 14.84
N LEU A 31 -10.11 27.42 14.63
CA LEU A 31 -9.95 26.40 15.68
C LEU A 31 -8.52 25.89 15.84
N PHE A 32 -7.66 26.06 14.83
CA PHE A 32 -6.28 25.53 14.82
C PHE A 32 -5.20 26.64 14.70
N ARG A 33 -5.52 27.90 15.04
CA ARG A 33 -4.49 28.96 15.06
C ARG A 33 -3.46 28.65 16.16
N GLY A 34 -2.22 28.43 15.75
CA GLY A 34 -1.05 28.43 16.64
C GLY A 34 -0.58 27.07 17.15
N ILE A 35 -1.09 25.95 16.62
CA ILE A 35 -0.52 24.63 16.89
C ILE A 35 0.30 24.20 15.68
N ASP A 36 1.63 24.30 15.79
CA ASP A 36 2.56 23.69 14.84
C ASP A 36 2.93 22.28 15.33
N PHE A 37 1.97 21.36 15.23
CA PHE A 37 2.17 19.95 15.60
C PHE A 37 2.68 19.11 14.42
N VAL A 38 2.76 19.70 13.22
CA VAL A 38 3.23 19.03 12.02
C VAL A 38 4.75 19.08 12.02
N ASP A 39 5.36 18.05 12.60
CA ASP A 39 6.79 18.00 12.92
C ASP A 39 7.58 17.00 12.05
N MET A 40 6.89 16.20 11.21
CA MET A 40 7.57 15.32 10.27
C MET A 40 8.20 16.16 9.15
N ARG A 41 9.38 15.81 8.60
CA ARG A 41 10.03 16.57 7.51
C ARG A 41 9.62 16.06 6.14
N ASP A 42 9.69 16.92 5.13
CA ASP A 42 9.21 16.60 3.78
C ASP A 42 10.02 15.48 3.12
N GLU A 43 11.31 15.39 3.40
CA GLU A 43 12.17 14.28 2.96
C GLU A 43 11.66 12.93 3.51
N CYS A 44 11.45 12.83 4.83
CA CYS A 44 10.95 11.61 5.46
C CYS A 44 9.52 11.28 5.01
N VAL A 45 8.66 12.28 4.76
CA VAL A 45 7.32 12.07 4.19
C VAL A 45 7.39 11.52 2.79
N THR A 46 8.19 12.12 1.91
CA THR A 46 8.33 11.69 0.51
C THR A 46 8.76 10.22 0.45
N GLU A 47 9.73 9.83 1.28
CA GLU A 47 10.20 8.45 1.35
C GLU A 47 9.17 7.50 1.93
N THR A 48 8.34 7.96 2.88
CA THR A 48 7.23 7.17 3.40
C THR A 48 6.16 6.96 2.32
N GLU A 49 5.87 7.99 1.51
CA GLU A 49 4.98 7.87 0.35
C GLU A 49 5.52 6.88 -0.69
N GLU A 50 6.82 6.91 -0.98
CA GLU A 50 7.47 5.92 -1.85
C GLU A 50 7.42 4.50 -1.25
N GLN A 51 7.55 4.37 0.08
CA GLN A 51 7.38 3.07 0.75
C GLN A 51 5.93 2.57 0.62
N ILE A 52 4.91 3.43 0.81
CA ILE A 52 3.50 3.09 0.61
C ILE A 52 3.26 2.55 -0.80
N LYS A 53 3.82 3.20 -1.83
CA LYS A 53 3.74 2.71 -3.22
C LYS A 53 4.36 1.32 -3.36
N LYS A 54 5.47 1.07 -2.66
CA LYS A 54 6.17 -0.22 -2.70
C LYS A 54 5.32 -1.34 -2.09
N GLU A 55 4.68 -1.10 -0.95
CA GLU A 55 3.81 -2.10 -0.31
C GLU A 55 2.57 -2.40 -1.16
N ILE A 56 1.94 -1.38 -1.75
CA ILE A 56 0.82 -1.60 -2.68
C ILE A 56 1.27 -2.37 -3.92
N THR A 57 2.46 -2.06 -4.44
CA THR A 57 3.02 -2.81 -5.58
C THR A 57 3.33 -4.26 -5.20
N ALA A 58 3.82 -4.53 -4.00
CA ALA A 58 4.04 -5.87 -3.47
C ALA A 58 2.71 -6.64 -3.33
N SER A 59 1.68 -6.00 -2.77
CA SER A 59 0.31 -6.55 -2.67
C SER A 59 -0.24 -7.00 -4.04
N LEU A 60 -0.11 -6.17 -5.08
CA LEU A 60 -0.54 -6.53 -6.43
C LEU A 60 0.26 -7.69 -7.03
N LYS A 61 1.55 -7.81 -6.71
CA LYS A 61 2.38 -8.96 -7.14
C LYS A 61 1.98 -10.25 -6.44
N TYR A 62 1.70 -10.21 -5.14
CA TYR A 62 1.16 -11.37 -4.44
C TYR A 62 -0.20 -11.77 -4.97
N LEU A 63 -1.06 -10.81 -5.28
CA LEU A 63 -2.36 -11.08 -5.89
C LEU A 63 -2.21 -11.76 -7.26
N SER A 64 -1.22 -11.35 -8.06
CA SER A 64 -0.98 -11.96 -9.37
C SER A 64 -0.42 -13.39 -9.27
N MET A 65 0.45 -13.66 -8.29
CA MET A 65 0.90 -15.01 -7.95
C MET A 65 -0.27 -15.89 -7.46
N ALA A 66 -1.12 -15.36 -6.60
CA ALA A 66 -2.31 -16.06 -6.11
C ALA A 66 -3.26 -16.44 -7.25
N ALA A 67 -3.54 -15.51 -8.15
CA ALA A 67 -4.38 -15.74 -9.34
C ALA A 67 -3.80 -16.82 -10.27
N TYR A 68 -2.47 -16.85 -10.44
CA TYR A 68 -1.80 -17.91 -11.21
C TYR A 68 -2.04 -19.30 -10.62
N PHE A 69 -1.87 -19.47 -9.31
CA PHE A 69 -2.07 -20.78 -8.65
C PHE A 69 -3.54 -21.18 -8.51
N ALA A 70 -4.45 -20.22 -8.49
CA ALA A 70 -5.90 -20.44 -8.48
C ALA A 70 -6.48 -20.88 -9.83
N LYS A 71 -5.72 -20.74 -10.93
CA LYS A 71 -6.14 -21.17 -12.27
C LYS A 71 -6.40 -22.68 -12.30
N ASP A 72 -7.46 -23.10 -12.98
CA ASP A 72 -7.85 -24.51 -13.16
C ASP A 72 -6.72 -25.42 -13.69
N SER A 73 -5.90 -24.92 -14.61
CA SER A 73 -4.77 -25.64 -15.18
C SER A 73 -3.60 -25.85 -14.21
N VAL A 74 -3.49 -25.04 -13.15
CA VAL A 74 -2.42 -25.12 -12.15
C VAL A 74 -2.95 -25.78 -10.88
N ASN A 75 -4.10 -25.32 -10.38
CA ASN A 75 -4.88 -25.86 -9.28
C ASN A 75 -4.02 -26.20 -8.05
N ARG A 76 -3.41 -25.18 -7.46
CA ARG A 76 -2.63 -25.24 -6.22
C ARG A 76 -3.27 -24.32 -5.16
N PRO A 77 -4.38 -24.77 -4.53
CA PRO A 77 -5.16 -23.92 -3.64
C PRO A 77 -4.42 -23.49 -2.36
N GLY A 78 -3.47 -24.29 -1.86
CA GLY A 78 -2.66 -23.92 -0.69
C GLY A 78 -1.69 -22.77 -1.00
N PHE A 79 -1.02 -22.84 -2.16
CA PHE A 79 -0.22 -21.70 -2.66
C PHE A 79 -1.07 -20.48 -2.97
N ALA A 80 -2.24 -20.67 -3.59
CA ALA A 80 -3.15 -19.57 -3.88
C ALA A 80 -3.56 -18.86 -2.58
N LYS A 81 -3.96 -19.62 -1.55
CA LYS A 81 -4.31 -19.10 -0.23
C LYS A 81 -3.14 -18.33 0.39
N LEU A 82 -1.95 -18.93 0.43
CA LEU A 82 -0.74 -18.29 0.96
C LEU A 82 -0.52 -16.90 0.35
N PHE A 83 -0.59 -16.80 -0.98
CA PHE A 83 -0.32 -15.52 -1.66
C PHE A 83 -1.51 -14.54 -1.61
N PHE A 84 -2.75 -15.00 -1.45
CA PHE A 84 -3.88 -14.10 -1.14
C PHE A 84 -3.73 -13.49 0.25
N ASP A 85 -3.29 -14.28 1.23
CA ASP A 85 -3.03 -13.82 2.59
C ASP A 85 -1.87 -12.79 2.57
N SER A 86 -0.74 -13.11 1.91
CA SER A 86 0.38 -12.18 1.74
C SER A 86 -0.01 -10.89 1.00
N ALA A 87 -0.87 -10.97 -0.02
CA ALA A 87 -1.35 -9.76 -0.71
C ALA A 87 -2.16 -8.85 0.22
N SER A 88 -2.92 -9.43 1.14
CA SER A 88 -3.72 -8.70 2.11
C SER A 88 -2.84 -8.05 3.18
N GLU A 89 -1.84 -8.79 3.67
CA GLU A 89 -0.84 -8.30 4.64
C GLU A 89 -0.08 -7.07 4.12
N GLU A 90 0.43 -7.11 2.88
CA GLU A 90 1.13 -5.97 2.29
C GLU A 90 0.21 -4.74 2.07
N ARG A 91 -1.07 -4.99 1.83
CA ARG A 91 -2.06 -3.91 1.76
C ARG A 91 -2.29 -3.27 3.14
N GLU A 92 -2.25 -4.07 4.21
CA GLU A 92 -2.31 -3.58 5.58
C GLU A 92 -1.05 -2.80 5.96
N HIS A 93 0.14 -3.22 5.51
CA HIS A 93 1.38 -2.43 5.66
C HIS A 93 1.27 -1.04 5.03
N ALA A 94 0.73 -0.95 3.82
CA ALA A 94 0.47 0.33 3.18
C ALA A 94 -0.51 1.19 3.99
N TYR A 95 -1.58 0.58 4.51
CA TYR A 95 -2.59 1.25 5.33
C TYR A 95 -1.99 1.81 6.63
N LYS A 96 -1.20 1.00 7.35
CA LYS A 96 -0.46 1.39 8.57
C LYS A 96 0.39 2.67 8.33
N LEU A 97 1.12 2.74 7.21
CA LEU A 97 1.93 3.92 6.87
C LEU A 97 1.08 5.16 6.52
N ILE A 98 -0.04 4.98 5.81
CA ILE A 98 -0.98 6.07 5.49
C ILE A 98 -1.60 6.63 6.78
N GLU A 99 -2.01 5.77 7.70
CA GLU A 99 -2.52 6.17 9.01
C GLU A 99 -1.44 6.91 9.81
N TYR A 100 -0.20 6.43 9.78
CA TYR A 100 0.91 7.10 10.46
C TYR A 100 1.13 8.54 9.95
N LEU A 101 1.17 8.72 8.62
CA LEU A 101 1.28 10.05 8.02
C LEU A 101 0.05 10.94 8.33
N SER A 102 -1.14 10.35 8.38
CA SER A 102 -2.38 11.04 8.79
C SER A 102 -2.29 11.53 10.25
N MET A 103 -1.81 10.67 11.15
CA MET A 103 -1.60 10.97 12.58
C MET A 103 -0.60 12.12 12.75
N ARG A 104 0.43 12.21 11.91
CA ARG A 104 1.43 13.30 11.91
C ARG A 104 0.95 14.57 11.18
N GLY A 105 -0.31 14.63 10.79
CA GLY A 105 -0.94 15.81 10.21
C GLY A 105 -0.57 16.10 8.74
N ARG A 106 0.06 15.15 8.03
CA ARG A 106 0.56 15.36 6.66
C ARG A 106 -0.52 15.34 5.58
N TYR A 107 -1.62 14.64 5.82
CA TYR A 107 -2.78 14.63 4.94
C TYR A 107 -3.88 15.61 5.35
N LEU A 108 -3.56 16.54 6.26
CA LEU A 108 -4.46 17.64 6.59
C LEU A 108 -4.44 18.68 5.46
N ARG A 109 -5.59 19.33 5.27
CA ARG A 109 -5.81 20.39 4.29
C ARG A 109 -4.82 21.53 4.49
N GLN A 110 -3.73 21.55 3.73
CA GLN A 110 -2.85 22.72 3.68
C GLN A 110 -3.45 23.80 2.79
N LYS A 111 -3.44 25.02 3.34
CA LYS A 111 -4.05 26.21 2.77
C LYS A 111 -3.03 26.92 1.89
N ASP A 112 -2.87 26.50 0.63
CA ASP A 112 -2.37 27.42 -0.38
C ASP A 112 -3.11 27.28 -1.73
N LYS A 113 -3.68 28.42 -2.17
CA LYS A 113 -4.11 28.72 -3.54
C LYS A 113 -5.19 27.81 -4.14
N ASN A 114 -6.45 28.11 -3.78
CA ASN A 114 -7.65 27.88 -4.61
C ASN A 114 -7.90 26.45 -5.16
N SER A 115 -7.21 25.43 -4.65
CA SER A 115 -7.37 24.06 -5.14
C SER A 115 -7.25 23.07 -4.00
N TRP A 116 -8.29 22.25 -3.87
CA TRP A 116 -8.27 21.06 -3.05
C TRP A 116 -7.32 20.05 -3.70
N LYS A 117 -6.06 20.01 -3.28
CA LYS A 117 -5.23 18.82 -3.54
C LYS A 117 -5.29 17.92 -2.30
N SER A 118 -6.40 17.20 -2.16
CA SER A 118 -6.57 16.15 -1.15
C SER A 118 -5.95 14.82 -1.57
N THR A 119 -5.20 14.80 -2.67
CA THR A 119 -4.52 13.62 -3.15
C THR A 119 -3.14 13.63 -2.50
N ILE A 120 -2.69 12.48 -1.97
CA ILE A 120 -1.26 12.19 -1.84
C ILE A 120 -0.66 12.68 -3.17
N PRO A 121 0.18 13.74 -3.21
CA PRO A 121 0.48 14.45 -4.46
C PRO A 121 1.08 13.54 -5.54
N ASN A 122 1.51 12.35 -5.11
CA ASN A 122 2.21 11.35 -5.88
C ASN A 122 1.57 9.95 -5.90
N PHE A 123 0.36 9.73 -5.35
CA PHE A 123 -0.31 8.42 -5.40
C PHE A 123 -1.33 8.36 -6.54
N ASP A 124 -0.84 8.17 -7.75
CA ASP A 124 -1.68 7.82 -8.90
C ASP A 124 -1.77 6.29 -9.01
N ILE A 125 -2.96 5.73 -8.78
CA ILE A 125 -3.20 4.29 -8.97
C ILE A 125 -2.86 3.89 -10.41
N SER A 126 -3.03 4.78 -11.39
CA SER A 126 -2.70 4.51 -12.79
C SER A 126 -1.19 4.36 -13.03
N SER A 127 -0.35 5.09 -12.27
CA SER A 127 1.10 4.92 -12.35
C SER A 127 1.54 3.64 -11.65
N LEU A 128 0.90 3.26 -10.54
CA LEU A 128 1.16 1.97 -9.87
C LEU A 128 0.82 0.78 -10.77
N VAL A 129 -0.29 0.85 -11.51
CA VAL A 129 -0.66 -0.17 -12.49
C VAL A 129 0.33 -0.18 -13.66
N LYS A 130 0.76 0.98 -14.19
CA LYS A 130 1.78 1.04 -15.26
C LYS A 130 3.16 0.57 -14.81
N ASP A 131 3.54 0.83 -13.57
CA ASP A 131 4.78 0.31 -12.96
C ASP A 131 4.67 -1.20 -12.69
N SER A 132 3.44 -1.70 -12.48
CA SER A 132 3.15 -3.14 -12.45
C SER A 132 3.15 -3.78 -13.85
N GLU A 133 2.81 -3.02 -14.91
CA GLU A 133 2.87 -3.44 -16.32
C GLU A 133 4.30 -3.39 -16.88
N ASN A 134 5.13 -2.45 -16.42
CA ASN A 134 6.58 -2.45 -16.63
C ASN A 134 7.24 -3.43 -15.65
N LEU A 135 6.99 -4.72 -15.87
CA LEU A 135 7.41 -5.91 -15.10
C LEU A 135 8.94 -6.06 -14.83
N ASN A 136 9.73 -5.02 -15.01
CA ASN A 136 11.18 -5.00 -14.75
C ASN A 136 11.56 -4.37 -13.40
N VAL A 137 10.62 -3.80 -12.65
CA VAL A 137 10.97 -3.06 -11.41
C VAL A 137 11.49 -3.98 -10.29
N MET A 138 11.23 -5.29 -10.31
CA MET A 138 11.78 -6.23 -9.31
C MET A 138 12.03 -7.66 -9.84
N GLY A 139 12.04 -7.86 -11.17
CA GLY A 139 12.49 -9.11 -11.81
C GLY A 139 11.58 -10.34 -11.66
N VAL A 140 10.26 -10.17 -11.59
CA VAL A 140 9.30 -11.29 -11.57
C VAL A 140 8.29 -11.06 -12.68
N THR A 141 8.45 -11.75 -13.81
CA THR A 141 7.43 -11.80 -14.86
C THR A 141 6.48 -12.98 -14.60
N LEU A 142 5.18 -12.85 -14.90
CA LEU A 142 4.25 -13.99 -14.79
C LEU A 142 4.69 -15.19 -15.65
N SER A 143 5.41 -14.91 -16.75
CA SER A 143 6.09 -15.90 -17.59
C SER A 143 7.22 -16.66 -16.89
N ASP A 144 7.76 -16.15 -15.78
CA ASP A 144 8.81 -16.84 -15.01
C ASP A 144 8.24 -17.93 -14.10
N LEU A 145 6.93 -17.92 -13.80
CA LEU A 145 6.29 -18.93 -12.95
C LEU A 145 6.06 -20.25 -13.68
N THR A 146 6.17 -20.28 -15.01
CA THR A 146 6.16 -21.53 -15.77
C THR A 146 7.57 -22.10 -15.82
N PRO A 147 7.85 -23.23 -15.13
CA PRO A 147 9.15 -23.87 -15.26
C PRO A 147 9.39 -24.33 -16.71
N ALA A 148 10.63 -24.22 -17.18
CA ALA A 148 11.01 -24.79 -18.48
C ALA A 148 10.77 -26.31 -18.48
N ALA A 149 10.42 -26.87 -19.64
CA ALA A 149 9.94 -28.24 -19.80
C ALA A 149 10.93 -29.35 -19.35
N ASP A 150 12.18 -28.99 -19.02
CA ASP A 150 13.28 -29.84 -18.58
C ASP A 150 13.81 -29.50 -17.17
N ALA A 151 13.15 -28.59 -16.45
CA ALA A 151 13.69 -28.02 -15.22
C ALA A 151 13.37 -28.84 -13.96
N LYS A 152 14.39 -29.09 -13.12
CA LYS A 152 14.28 -29.58 -11.73
C LYS A 152 13.62 -28.57 -10.76
N THR A 153 12.75 -27.70 -11.26
CA THR A 153 12.15 -26.60 -10.51
C THR A 153 10.65 -26.59 -10.74
N THR A 154 9.90 -26.39 -9.66
CA THR A 154 8.44 -26.30 -9.70
C THR A 154 8.00 -24.85 -9.75
N SER A 155 6.77 -24.59 -10.23
CA SER A 155 6.18 -23.26 -10.20
C SER A 155 6.05 -22.74 -8.76
N GLY A 156 5.69 -23.61 -7.81
CA GLY A 156 5.67 -23.29 -6.37
C GLY A 156 7.03 -22.84 -5.82
N LEU A 157 8.11 -23.53 -6.18
CA LEU A 157 9.46 -23.19 -5.71
C LEU A 157 9.94 -21.85 -6.29
N ILE A 158 9.67 -21.60 -7.58
CA ILE A 158 10.00 -20.33 -8.22
C ILE A 158 9.21 -19.19 -7.57
N ALA A 159 7.91 -19.37 -7.32
CA ALA A 159 7.08 -18.38 -6.66
C ALA A 159 7.61 -18.02 -5.25
N LEU A 160 7.97 -19.02 -4.44
CA LEU A 160 8.52 -18.77 -3.10
C LEU A 160 9.87 -18.04 -3.14
N GLN A 161 10.74 -18.37 -4.10
CA GLN A 161 12.01 -17.65 -4.29
C GLN A 161 11.77 -16.20 -4.70
N ASN A 162 10.78 -15.96 -5.57
CA ASN A 162 10.39 -14.62 -5.99
C ASN A 162 9.78 -13.81 -4.83
N ALA A 163 8.94 -14.43 -4.01
CA ALA A 163 8.43 -13.85 -2.77
C ALA A 163 9.58 -13.45 -1.83
N LEU A 164 10.54 -14.35 -1.58
CA LEU A 164 11.68 -14.03 -0.71
C LEU A 164 12.53 -12.85 -1.23
N LYS A 165 12.72 -12.76 -2.55
CA LYS A 165 13.41 -11.62 -3.18
C LYS A 165 12.62 -10.33 -3.01
N LEU A 166 11.30 -10.38 -3.17
CA LEU A 166 10.39 -9.25 -2.96
C LEU A 166 10.50 -8.75 -1.51
N GLU A 167 10.36 -9.64 -0.53
CA GLU A 167 10.50 -9.33 0.91
C GLU A 167 11.86 -8.71 1.24
N THR A 168 12.94 -9.26 0.69
CA THR A 168 14.29 -8.75 0.91
C THR A 168 14.42 -7.31 0.40
N ALA A 169 13.83 -7.03 -0.76
CA ALA A 169 13.88 -5.71 -1.36
C ALA A 169 12.97 -4.69 -0.66
N VAL A 170 11.80 -5.09 -0.16
CA VAL A 170 10.93 -4.28 0.72
C VAL A 170 11.67 -3.96 2.02
N THR A 171 12.25 -4.96 2.67
CA THR A 171 13.02 -4.79 3.92
C THR A 171 14.20 -3.84 3.75
N LYS A 172 14.95 -3.94 2.64
CA LYS A 172 16.03 -2.99 2.33
C LYS A 172 15.51 -1.55 2.18
N SER A 173 14.31 -1.40 1.61
CA SER A 173 13.60 -0.12 1.49
C SER A 173 13.28 0.49 2.84
N ILE A 174 12.71 -0.32 3.75
CA ILE A 174 12.34 0.10 5.10
C ILE A 174 13.58 0.52 5.89
N ARG A 175 14.68 -0.24 5.76
CA ARG A 175 15.96 0.15 6.36
C ARG A 175 16.49 1.49 5.83
N ASN A 176 16.35 1.74 4.53
CA ASN A 176 16.74 3.03 3.95
C ASN A 176 15.82 4.16 4.45
N LEU A 177 14.52 3.90 4.59
CA LEU A 177 13.56 4.85 5.16
C LEU A 177 13.93 5.21 6.60
N VAL A 178 14.25 4.22 7.44
CA VAL A 178 14.74 4.43 8.81
C VAL A 178 15.94 5.37 8.81
N VAL A 179 16.97 5.09 8.00
CA VAL A 179 18.18 5.92 7.91
C VAL A 179 17.87 7.34 7.44
N LYS A 180 16.92 7.54 6.52
CA LYS A 180 16.54 8.88 6.05
C LYS A 180 15.74 9.67 7.09
N CYS A 181 14.96 8.99 7.91
CA CYS A 181 14.16 9.60 8.97
C CYS A 181 14.96 9.78 10.27
N GLU A 182 16.11 9.13 10.40
CA GLU A 182 17.06 9.23 11.52
C GLU A 182 18.25 10.14 11.16
N GLY A 183 18.32 11.34 11.74
CA GLY A 183 19.50 12.20 11.57
C GLY A 183 19.27 13.69 11.82
N GLU A 184 20.33 14.47 11.63
CA GLU A 184 20.32 15.93 11.79
C GLU A 184 19.66 16.63 10.58
N PRO A 185 19.06 17.82 10.73
CA PRO A 185 18.83 18.58 11.98
C PRO A 185 17.62 18.12 12.83
N PHE A 186 16.86 17.10 12.41
CA PHE A 186 15.64 16.66 13.11
C PHE A 186 15.45 15.15 13.00
N ASN A 187 15.54 14.45 14.13
CA ASN A 187 15.39 13.00 14.18
C ASN A 187 13.94 12.61 14.51
N HIS A 188 13.31 11.81 13.64
CA HIS A 188 11.94 11.33 13.84
C HIS A 188 11.90 10.07 14.72
N TYR A 189 12.36 10.16 15.98
CA TYR A 189 12.51 9.01 16.89
C TYR A 189 11.30 8.07 16.95
N HIS A 190 10.09 8.62 17.11
CA HIS A 190 8.87 7.81 17.18
C HIS A 190 8.60 7.04 15.87
N PHE A 191 8.93 7.62 14.72
CA PHE A 191 8.71 6.93 13.44
C PHE A 191 9.77 5.86 13.20
N VAL A 192 11.02 6.16 13.54
CA VAL A 192 12.12 5.19 13.48
C VAL A 192 11.81 3.99 14.36
N ASP A 193 11.39 4.23 15.61
CA ASP A 193 10.97 3.19 16.54
C ASP A 193 9.84 2.34 15.94
N TYR A 194 8.76 2.99 15.47
CA TYR A 194 7.63 2.32 14.83
C TYR A 194 8.04 1.42 13.65
N LEU A 195 8.90 1.90 12.74
CA LEU A 195 9.39 1.12 11.61
C LEU A 195 10.28 -0.06 12.06
N THR A 196 11.08 0.12 13.11
CA THR A 196 11.97 -0.93 13.60
C THR A 196 11.26 -2.01 14.42
N ALA A 197 10.28 -1.61 15.25
CA ALA A 197 9.59 -2.50 16.17
C ALA A 197 8.49 -3.32 15.48
N GLU A 198 7.70 -2.68 14.61
CA GLU A 198 6.58 -3.32 13.93
C GLU A 198 7.04 -3.91 12.58
N PHE A 199 7.46 -3.05 11.66
CA PHE A 199 7.71 -3.47 10.28
C PHE A 199 8.93 -4.39 10.15
N LEU A 200 10.11 -4.00 10.66
CA LEU A 200 11.31 -4.84 10.47
C LEU A 200 11.17 -6.20 11.16
N GLU A 201 10.51 -6.28 12.30
CA GLU A 201 10.26 -7.53 13.01
C GLU A 201 9.33 -8.46 12.20
N GLU A 202 8.24 -7.93 11.62
CA GLU A 202 7.35 -8.65 10.69
C GLU A 202 8.15 -9.15 9.46
N GLN A 203 8.93 -8.27 8.83
CA GLN A 203 9.75 -8.61 7.66
C GLN A 203 10.75 -9.76 7.91
N TYR A 204 11.45 -9.76 9.05
CA TYR A 204 12.42 -10.81 9.35
C TYR A 204 11.75 -12.16 9.61
N LYS A 205 10.58 -12.17 10.26
CA LYS A 205 9.76 -13.38 10.44
C LYS A 205 9.28 -13.93 9.09
N GLY A 206 8.72 -13.07 8.24
CA GLY A 206 8.26 -13.44 6.90
C GLY A 206 9.37 -14.05 6.04
N GLN A 207 10.55 -13.40 5.97
CA GLN A 207 11.71 -13.94 5.25
C GLN A 207 12.16 -15.30 5.77
N ARG A 208 12.18 -15.48 7.09
CA ARG A 208 12.59 -16.75 7.70
C ARG A 208 11.62 -17.88 7.40
N ASP A 209 10.32 -17.60 7.38
CA ASP A 209 9.28 -18.56 7.03
C ASP A 209 9.38 -18.96 5.54
N LEU A 210 9.46 -17.98 4.63
CA LEU A 210 9.66 -18.22 3.19
C LEU A 210 10.93 -19.04 2.92
N ALA A 211 12.06 -18.70 3.54
CA ALA A 211 13.30 -19.46 3.41
C ALA A 211 13.15 -20.91 3.90
N GLY A 212 12.37 -21.14 4.97
CA GLY A 212 12.03 -22.47 5.47
C GLY A 212 11.20 -23.28 4.46
N LYS A 213 10.19 -22.65 3.86
CA LYS A 213 9.35 -23.23 2.81
C LYS A 213 10.17 -23.59 1.56
N ILE A 214 11.04 -22.69 1.09
CA ILE A 214 11.96 -22.93 -0.03
C ILE A 214 12.87 -24.13 0.26
N SER A 215 13.46 -24.21 1.45
CA SER A 215 14.33 -25.34 1.82
C SER A 215 13.59 -26.67 1.84
N THR A 216 12.37 -26.68 2.38
CA THR A 216 11.53 -27.88 2.50
C THR A 216 11.09 -28.37 1.13
N LEU A 217 10.49 -27.50 0.33
CA LEU A 217 10.04 -27.83 -1.02
C LEU A 217 11.22 -28.24 -1.92
N GLY A 218 12.34 -27.52 -1.84
CA GLY A 218 13.56 -27.87 -2.59
C GLY A 218 14.07 -29.28 -2.30
N LYS A 219 14.02 -29.73 -1.03
CA LYS A 219 14.37 -31.11 -0.65
C LYS A 219 13.34 -32.13 -1.15
N MET A 220 12.05 -31.79 -1.12
CA MET A 220 11.00 -32.68 -1.63
C MET A 220 11.14 -32.90 -3.14
N VAL A 221 11.40 -31.83 -3.90
CA VAL A 221 11.63 -31.90 -5.36
C VAL A 221 12.80 -32.81 -5.70
N GLN A 222 13.90 -32.76 -4.93
CA GLN A 222 15.06 -33.62 -5.14
C GLN A 222 14.79 -35.10 -4.86
N ASN A 223 13.95 -35.42 -3.88
CA ASN A 223 13.73 -36.80 -3.42
C ASN A 223 12.54 -37.50 -4.10
N GLN A 224 11.48 -36.76 -4.42
CA GLN A 224 10.18 -37.32 -4.84
C GLN A 224 9.81 -36.95 -6.29
N GLY A 225 10.56 -36.06 -6.93
CA GLY A 225 10.22 -35.49 -8.23
C GLY A 225 9.38 -34.22 -8.11
N ALA A 226 9.46 -33.36 -9.12
CA ALA A 226 8.91 -32.00 -9.11
C ALA A 226 7.39 -31.96 -8.88
N GLU A 227 6.62 -32.71 -9.69
CA GLU A 227 5.16 -32.64 -9.67
C GLU A 227 4.54 -33.15 -8.36
N LEU A 228 5.03 -34.27 -7.85
CA LEU A 228 4.53 -34.87 -6.61
C LEU A 228 4.91 -34.01 -5.40
N ALA A 229 6.13 -33.46 -5.37
CA ALA A 229 6.57 -32.57 -4.31
C ALA A 229 5.68 -31.31 -4.22
N ASP A 230 5.41 -30.67 -5.35
CA ASP A 230 4.58 -29.46 -5.40
C ASP A 230 3.15 -29.74 -4.94
N PHE A 231 2.57 -30.88 -5.35
CA PHE A 231 1.24 -31.29 -4.93
C PHE A 231 1.16 -31.58 -3.42
N LEU A 232 2.10 -32.36 -2.88
CA LEU A 232 2.12 -32.70 -1.47
C LEU A 232 2.35 -31.48 -0.58
N PHE A 233 3.25 -30.60 -1.01
CA PHE A 233 3.53 -29.35 -0.29
C PHE A 233 2.33 -28.41 -0.31
N ASP A 234 1.63 -28.27 -1.43
CA ASP A 234 0.39 -27.50 -1.53
C ASP A 234 -0.66 -27.96 -0.51
N LYS A 235 -0.79 -29.27 -0.28
CA LYS A 235 -1.71 -29.81 0.73
C LYS A 235 -1.31 -29.50 2.17
N GLN A 236 -0.04 -29.23 2.44
CA GLN A 236 0.43 -28.81 3.76
C GLN A 236 0.23 -27.31 4.01
N LEU A 237 0.02 -26.50 2.96
CA LEU A 237 -0.21 -25.06 3.06
C LEU A 237 -1.68 -24.69 3.31
N LEU A 238 -2.60 -25.65 3.14
CA LEU A 238 -4.04 -25.48 3.41
C LEU A 238 -4.33 -25.54 4.91
#